data_AF-A0A8S2VZ87-F1
#
_entry.id   AF-A0A8S2VZ87-F1
#
_cell.length_a   1.000
_cell.length_b   1.000
_cell.length_c   1.000
_cell.angle_alpha   90.00
_cell.angle_beta   90.00
_cell.angle_gamma   90.00
#
_symmetry.space_group_name_H-M   'P 1'
#
loop_
_entity.id
_entity.type
_entity.pdbx_description
1 polymer ?
#
loop_
_entity_poly.entity_id
_entity_poly.type
_entity_poly.pdbx_seq_one_letter_code
_entity_poly.pdbx_strand_id
1 'polypeptide(L)'
;RNSGGLYLRYIDDIFITINWPVRHLLKEVDRWNKFDENINLSANIGSSVNFLDLSIENRDGQLFTTVYQKPSYEPYYLPFNSIHPLHMKKN
;
A
#
# COMPACT_ATOMS: atom_id res chain seq x y z
N ARG A 1 -7.63 23.46 -15.16
CA ARG A 1 -6.23 22.98 -15.12
C ARG A 1 -6.20 21.76 -14.19
N ASN A 2 -6.52 20.57 -14.72
CA ASN A 2 -6.68 19.33 -13.94
C ASN A 2 -5.38 18.53 -13.98
N SER A 3 -4.33 19.02 -13.30
CA SER A 3 -2.99 18.42 -13.37
C SER A 3 -2.42 18.26 -11.97
N GLY A 4 -2.98 17.34 -11.19
CA GLY A 4 -2.50 17.05 -9.84
C GLY A 4 -2.80 15.64 -9.34
N GLY A 5 -3.13 14.72 -10.25
CA GLY A 5 -3.25 13.31 -9.89
C GLY A 5 -1.90 12.60 -10.00
N LEU A 6 -1.53 11.80 -9.01
CA LEU A 6 -0.36 10.95 -9.04
C LEU A 6 -0.76 9.59 -9.60
N TYR A 7 0.06 9.02 -10.47
CA TYR A 7 -0.06 7.64 -10.92
C TYR A 7 1.28 6.94 -10.68
N LEU A 8 1.26 5.87 -9.90
CA LEU A 8 2.40 5.01 -9.63
C LEU A 8 1.99 3.57 -9.92
N ARG A 9 2.90 2.81 -10.51
CA ARG A 9 2.72 1.39 -10.79
C ARG A 9 3.98 0.63 -10.40
N TYR A 10 3.79 -0.46 -9.68
CA TYR A 10 4.83 -1.41 -9.34
C TYR A 10 4.37 -2.81 -9.73
N ILE A 11 4.88 -3.32 -10.85
CA ILE A 11 4.48 -4.62 -11.44
C ILE A 11 2.95 -4.68 -11.66
N ASP A 12 2.24 -5.37 -10.77
CA ASP A 12 0.80 -5.59 -10.82
C ASP A 12 0.04 -4.64 -9.88
N ASP A 13 0.74 -3.98 -8.95
CA ASP A 13 0.14 -3.03 -8.01
C ASP A 13 0.11 -1.62 -8.61
N ILE A 14 -1.06 -0.98 -8.51
CA ILE A 14 -1.30 0.36 -9.02
C ILE A 14 -1.75 1.26 -7.87
N PHE A 15 -1.13 2.44 -7.76
CA PHE A 15 -1.50 3.48 -6.82
C PHE A 15 -1.85 4.76 -7.58
N ILE A 16 -3.03 5.32 -7.29
CA ILE A 16 -3.53 6.51 -7.98
C ILE A 16 -4.06 7.51 -6.95
N THR A 17 -3.64 8.77 -7.06
CA THR A 17 -4.30 9.88 -6.37
C THR A 17 -5.04 10.72 -7.38
N ILE A 18 -6.27 11.09 -7.05
CA ILE A 18 -7.15 11.86 -7.90
C ILE A 18 -7.88 12.90 -7.08
N ASN A 19 -8.13 14.07 -7.68
CA ASN A 19 -8.96 15.11 -7.09
C ASN A 19 -10.44 14.98 -7.50
N TRP A 20 -10.83 13.81 -8.03
CA TRP A 20 -12.20 13.58 -8.49
C TRP A 20 -13.06 12.97 -7.37
N PRO A 21 -14.39 13.10 -7.45
CA PRO A 21 -15.29 12.41 -6.53
C PRO A 21 -15.11 10.89 -6.63
N VAL A 22 -15.09 10.20 -5.49
CA VAL A 22 -14.90 8.74 -5.37
C VAL A 22 -15.86 7.94 -6.27
N ARG A 23 -17.10 8.42 -6.44
CA ARG A 23 -18.12 7.83 -7.34
C ARG A 23 -17.68 7.72 -8.80
N HIS A 24 -16.86 8.65 -9.29
CA HIS A 24 -16.34 8.57 -10.66
C HIS A 24 -15.24 7.53 -10.75
N LEU A 25 -14.36 7.44 -9.74
CA LEU A 25 -13.32 6.41 -9.68
C LEU A 25 -13.92 5.00 -9.67
N LEU A 26 -14.93 4.77 -8.84
CA LEU A 26 -15.60 3.46 -8.76
C LEU A 26 -16.20 3.02 -10.10
N LYS A 27 -16.81 3.95 -10.85
CA LYS A 27 -17.34 3.66 -12.19
C LYS A 27 -16.22 3.30 -13.17
N GLU A 28 -15.08 3.95 -13.06
CA GLU A 28 -13.95 3.70 -13.94
C GLU A 28 -13.23 2.39 -13.60
N VAL A 29 -13.12 2.02 -12.33
CA VAL A 29 -12.64 0.69 -11.92
C VAL A 29 -13.56 -0.40 -12.44
N ASP A 30 -14.88 -0.23 -12.32
CA ASP A 30 -15.86 -1.17 -12.88
C ASP A 30 -15.73 -1.29 -14.40
N ARG A 31 -15.46 -0.18 -15.10
CA ARG A 31 -15.20 -0.19 -16.53
C ARG A 31 -13.89 -0.91 -16.88
N TRP A 32 -12.83 -0.74 -16.10
CA TRP A 32 -11.56 -1.44 -16.29
C TRP A 32 -11.71 -2.94 -16.07
N ASN A 33 -12.48 -3.36 -15.06
CA ASN A 33 -12.78 -4.77 -14.80
C ASN A 33 -13.64 -5.42 -15.89
N LYS A 34 -14.35 -4.62 -16.69
CA LYS A 34 -15.12 -5.11 -17.86
C LYS A 34 -14.29 -5.16 -19.14
N PHE A 35 -13.07 -4.63 -19.14
CA PHE A 35 -12.25 -4.57 -20.34
C PHE A 35 -11.65 -5.93 -20.70
N ASP A 36 -11.26 -6.72 -19.70
CA ASP A 36 -10.69 -8.05 -19.90
C ASP A 36 -11.23 -9.00 -18.83
N GLU A 37 -11.83 -10.11 -19.25
CA GLU A 37 -12.40 -11.12 -18.34
C GLU A 37 -11.32 -11.84 -17.50
N ASN A 38 -10.06 -11.81 -17.94
CA ASN A 38 -8.94 -12.44 -17.26
C ASN A 38 -8.27 -11.50 -16.23
N ILE A 39 -8.60 -10.21 -16.23
CA ILE A 39 -7.95 -9.20 -15.37
C ILE A 39 -9.01 -8.55 -14.48
N ASN A 40 -8.94 -8.86 -13.18
CA ASN A 40 -9.83 -8.28 -12.18
C ASN A 40 -9.05 -7.41 -11.20
N LEU A 41 -9.28 -6.10 -11.25
CA LEU A 41 -8.69 -5.10 -10.37
C LEU A 41 -9.49 -5.00 -9.07
N SER A 42 -8.82 -5.28 -7.96
CA SER A 42 -9.35 -5.04 -6.61
C SER A 42 -8.92 -3.65 -6.14
N ALA A 43 -9.84 -2.68 -6.13
CA ALA A 43 -9.54 -1.31 -5.69
C ALA A 43 -9.88 -1.12 -4.20
N ASN A 44 -8.91 -0.63 -3.43
CA ASN A 44 -9.14 -0.10 -2.09
C ASN A 44 -9.10 1.43 -2.14
N ILE A 45 -10.20 2.10 -1.79
CA ILE A 45 -10.34 3.55 -1.90
C ILE A 45 -10.68 4.11 -0.53
N GLY A 46 -9.87 5.06 -0.05
CA GLY A 46 -10.08 5.72 1.23
C GLY A 46 -9.09 6.85 1.47
N SER A 47 -9.22 7.51 2.62
CA SER A 47 -8.23 8.50 3.08
C SER A 47 -6.92 7.85 3.51
N SER A 48 -6.93 6.57 3.86
CA SER A 48 -5.75 5.75 4.10
C SER A 48 -5.80 4.48 3.26
N VAL A 49 -4.67 4.13 2.65
CA VAL A 49 -4.50 2.92 1.85
C VAL A 49 -3.12 2.33 2.05
N ASN A 50 -3.02 1.01 1.90
CA ASN A 50 -1.76 0.28 1.97
C ASN A 50 -1.26 0.04 0.55
N PHE A 51 0.01 0.33 0.30
CA PHE A 51 0.67 0.09 -0.98
C PHE A 51 2.08 -0.45 -0.73
N LEU A 52 2.35 -1.68 -1.16
CA LEU A 52 3.58 -2.42 -0.83
C LEU A 52 3.78 -2.48 0.70
N ASP A 53 4.98 -2.12 1.19
CA ASP A 53 5.31 -2.04 2.61
C ASP A 53 5.01 -0.65 3.21
N LEU A 54 4.19 0.17 2.54
CA LEU A 54 3.84 1.52 2.98
C LEU A 54 2.36 1.62 3.33
N SER A 55 2.07 2.31 4.43
CA SER A 55 0.74 2.82 4.75
C SER A 55 0.71 4.29 4.38
N ILE A 56 -0.15 4.65 3.44
CA ILE A 56 -0.26 6.00 2.89
C ILE A 56 -1.56 6.60 3.40
N GLU A 57 -1.47 7.75 4.05
CA GLU A 57 -2.60 8.51 4.58
C GLU A 57 -2.63 9.90 3.97
N ASN A 58 -3.77 10.30 3.43
CA ASN A 58 -4.02 11.67 2.97
C ASN A 58 -4.60 12.50 4.12
N ARG A 59 -3.81 13.43 4.64
CA ARG A 59 -4.24 14.41 5.64
C ARG A 59 -4.27 15.79 4.99
N ASP A 60 -5.48 16.30 4.76
CA ASP A 60 -5.74 17.65 4.22
C ASP A 60 -4.97 17.99 2.93
N GLY A 61 -4.78 17.00 2.05
CA GLY A 61 -4.09 17.16 0.77
C GLY A 61 -2.57 16.89 0.82
N GLN A 62 -2.04 16.50 1.98
CA GLN A 62 -0.66 16.02 2.12
C GLN A 62 -0.67 14.50 2.30
N LEU A 63 0.16 13.82 1.51
CA LEU A 63 0.36 12.37 1.61
C LEU A 63 1.42 12.08 2.66
N PHE A 64 1.02 11.41 3.73
CA PHE A 64 1.91 10.89 4.76
C PHE A 64 2.14 9.41 4.51
N THR A 65 3.41 9.01 4.39
CA THR A 65 3.80 7.61 4.19
C THR A 65 4.47 7.10 5.46
N THR A 66 3.93 6.04 6.04
CA THR A 66 4.55 5.32 7.15
C THR A 66 4.91 3.91 6.71
N VAL A 67 5.95 3.32 7.31
CA VAL A 67 6.29 1.92 7.06
C VAL A 67 5.20 1.04 7.66
N TYR A 68 4.53 0.26 6.83
CA TYR A 68 3.52 -0.67 7.28
C TYR A 68 4.18 -1.91 7.90
N GLN A 69 4.12 -2.02 9.22
CA GLN A 69 4.44 -3.27 9.92
C GLN A 69 3.16 -4.08 10.07
N LYS A 70 3.16 -5.31 9.55
CA LYS A 70 2.07 -6.26 9.83
C LYS A 70 1.92 -6.38 11.36
N PRO A 71 0.70 -6.43 11.91
CA PRO A 71 0.50 -6.59 13.35
C PRO A 71 1.04 -7.94 13.88
N SER A 72 1.31 -8.90 12.99
CA SER A 72 2.00 -10.16 13.29
C SER A 72 3.53 -10.08 13.14
N TYR A 73 4.11 -8.90 12.94
CA TYR A 73 5.55 -8.71 12.92
C TYR A 73 6.05 -8.88 14.35
N GLU A 74 6.39 -10.10 14.72
CA GLU A 74 7.23 -10.36 15.87
C GLU A 74 8.63 -9.82 15.52
N PRO A 75 9.13 -8.75 16.18
CA PRO A 75 10.55 -8.47 16.11
C PRO A 75 11.26 -9.76 16.54
N TYR A 76 12.16 -10.27 15.70
CA TYR A 76 13.03 -11.39 16.02
C TYR A 76 13.90 -11.00 17.21
N TYR A 77 13.36 -11.08 18.42
CA TYR A 77 14.15 -11.17 19.63
C TYR A 77 14.76 -12.56 19.59
N LEU A 78 16.02 -12.66 19.15
CA LEU A 78 16.79 -13.87 19.36
C LEU A 78 16.76 -14.16 20.86
N PRO A 79 16.09 -15.22 21.34
CA PRO A 79 16.17 -15.54 22.75
C PRO A 79 17.64 -15.86 23.06
N PHE A 80 18.16 -15.34 24.18
CA PHE A 80 19.55 -15.56 24.59
C PHE A 80 19.93 -17.05 24.65
N ASN A 81 18.94 -17.92 24.84
CA ASN A 81 19.05 -19.37 24.90
C ASN A 81 18.97 -20.08 23.53
N SER A 82 18.83 -19.38 22.39
CA SER A 82 18.83 -19.98 21.05
C SER A 82 20.15 -20.71 20.77
N ILE A 83 20.17 -21.79 20.00
CA ILE A 83 21.41 -22.53 19.64
C ILE A 83 22.11 -21.81 18.48
N HIS A 84 22.45 -20.54 18.69
CA HIS A 84 23.18 -19.72 17.74
C HIS A 84 24.57 -19.38 18.29
N PRO A 85 25.57 -19.20 17.41
CA PRO A 85 26.93 -18.88 17.82
C PRO A 85 26.96 -17.66 18.74
N LEU A 86 27.79 -17.71 19.79
CA LEU A 86 27.89 -16.64 20.80
C LEU A 86 28.20 -15.25 20.20
N HIS A 87 28.87 -15.21 19.04
CA HIS A 87 29.18 -13.96 18.34
C HIS A 87 27.96 -13.27 17.71
N MET A 88 26.81 -13.95 17.60
CA MET A 88 25.53 -13.38 17.14
C MET A 88 24.57 -13.03 18.29
N LYS A 89 24.98 -13.25 19.55
CA LYS A 89 24.16 -13.06 20.76
C LYS A 89 24.58 -11.86 21.63
N LYS A 90 25.70 -11.23 21.32
CA LYS A 90 26.20 -10.04 22.00
C LYS A 90 26.19 -8.88 21.02
N ASN A 91 25.49 -7.81 21.36
CA ASN A 91 25.73 -6.48 20.79
C ASN A 91 27.05 -5.93 21.33
#